data_AF-A0A3B0WYH8-F1
#
_entry.id   AF-A0A3B0WYH8-F1
#
_cell.length_a   1.000
_cell.length_b   1.000
_cell.length_c   1.000
_cell.angle_alpha   90.00
_cell.angle_beta   90.00
_cell.angle_gamma   90.00
#
_symmetry.space_group_name_H-M   'P 1'
#
loop_
_entity.id
_entity.type
_entity.pdbx_description
1 polymer ?
#
loop_
_entity_poly.entity_id
_entity_poly.type
_entity_poly.pdbx_seq_one_letter_code
_entity_poly.pdbx_strand_id
1 'polypeptide(L)'
;MHNPKPISSSARYFIKRLEKRSVEIKQELSSQSLASQDILFDEIDLFFKQIMSQNIFIYTVGQNGKRESTILAKAIFSMSQVIRIFYSTSFDDENSGFIRVRADRNLQLIIVERMHGIRPKSEVLYSSLDQCHVIRFLIRWLMRRIDWTKTKLANLELYRRYHQELQAEAEAKMHAIMVEQEEERVRREYEEHVKKNVKRRTLIPR
;
A
#
# COMPACT_ATOMS: atom_id res chain seq x y z
N MET A 1 40.29 32.05 -44.49
CA MET A 1 39.10 32.05 -43.59
C MET A 1 37.86 32.06 -44.48
N HIS A 2 37.12 30.95 -44.52
CA HIS A 2 35.96 30.80 -45.40
C HIS A 2 34.71 31.30 -44.67
N ASN A 3 34.14 32.42 -45.10
CA ASN A 3 32.84 32.89 -44.62
C ASN A 3 31.74 31.92 -45.12
N PRO A 4 30.90 31.36 -44.25
CA PRO A 4 29.81 30.49 -44.69
C PRO A 4 28.82 31.30 -45.52
N LYS A 5 28.49 30.76 -46.71
CA LYS A 5 27.53 31.38 -47.63
C LYS A 5 26.20 31.64 -46.91
N PRO A 6 25.55 32.80 -47.15
CA PRO A 6 24.30 33.14 -46.48
C PRO A 6 23.23 32.10 -46.83
N ILE A 7 22.59 31.56 -45.78
CA ILE A 7 21.50 30.59 -45.90
C ILE A 7 20.38 31.21 -46.74
N SER A 8 19.93 30.47 -47.77
CA SER A 8 18.86 30.89 -48.67
C SER A 8 17.55 31.14 -47.90
N SER A 9 16.71 32.03 -48.41
CA SER A 9 15.40 32.35 -47.81
C SER A 9 14.54 31.11 -47.60
N SER A 10 14.55 30.18 -48.57
CA SER A 10 13.85 28.89 -48.50
C SER A 10 14.35 28.01 -47.35
N ALA A 11 15.66 27.96 -47.13
CA ALA A 11 16.25 27.20 -46.03
C ALA A 11 15.91 27.84 -44.67
N ARG A 12 15.89 29.17 -44.56
CA ARG A 12 15.42 29.85 -43.32
C ARG A 12 13.96 29.57 -43.03
N TYR A 13 13.10 29.60 -44.04
CA TYR A 13 11.68 29.28 -43.87
C TYR A 13 11.47 27.82 -43.43
N PHE A 14 12.21 26.89 -44.03
CA PHE A 14 12.19 25.48 -43.65
C PHE A 14 12.66 25.27 -42.21
N ILE A 15 13.77 25.88 -41.81
CA ILE A 15 14.28 25.82 -40.43
C ILE A 15 13.25 26.40 -39.45
N LYS A 16 12.66 27.57 -39.75
CA LYS A 16 11.63 28.18 -38.89
C LYS A 16 10.40 27.29 -38.74
N ARG A 17 10.03 26.54 -39.80
CA ARG A 17 8.93 25.57 -39.77
C ARG A 17 9.28 24.34 -38.93
N LEU A 18 10.53 23.87 -39.00
CA LEU A 18 11.04 22.80 -38.14
C LEU A 18 11.11 23.22 -36.66
N GLU A 19 11.55 24.44 -36.36
CA GLU A 19 11.57 24.99 -35.01
C GLU A 19 10.15 25.09 -34.44
N LYS A 20 9.21 25.64 -35.23
CA LYS A 20 7.80 25.70 -34.84
C LYS A 20 7.25 24.29 -34.55
N ARG A 21 7.54 23.32 -35.43
CA ARG A 21 7.10 21.93 -35.23
C ARG A 21 7.76 21.27 -34.02
N SER A 22 9.02 21.58 -33.74
CA SER A 22 9.74 21.09 -32.55
C SER A 22 9.13 21.67 -31.28
N VAL A 23 8.76 22.94 -31.27
CA VAL A 23 8.06 23.58 -30.14
C VAL A 23 6.68 22.97 -29.95
N GLU A 24 5.91 22.75 -31.03
CA GLU A 24 4.62 22.05 -30.98
C GLU A 24 4.78 20.63 -30.41
N ILE A 25 5.77 19.86 -30.86
CA ILE A 25 6.06 18.51 -30.34
C ILE A 25 6.48 18.58 -28.87
N LYS A 26 7.31 19.54 -28.46
CA LYS A 26 7.70 19.72 -27.05
C LYS A 26 6.49 20.10 -26.18
N GLN A 27 5.61 20.96 -26.69
CA GLN A 27 4.37 21.34 -26.01
C GLN A 27 3.42 20.14 -25.91
N GLU A 28 3.26 19.35 -26.97
CA GLU A 28 2.47 18.12 -26.99
C GLU A 28 3.03 17.06 -26.03
N LEU A 29 4.35 16.87 -25.98
CA LEU A 29 5.03 16.02 -25.00
C LEU A 29 4.88 16.52 -23.56
N SER A 30 4.95 17.83 -23.33
CA SER A 30 4.69 18.40 -22.00
C SER A 30 3.23 18.29 -21.57
N SER A 31 2.30 18.36 -22.53
CA SER A 31 0.86 18.15 -22.29
C SER A 31 0.56 16.68 -22.01
N GLN A 32 1.27 15.74 -22.65
CA GLN A 32 1.21 14.30 -22.37
C GLN A 32 1.86 13.94 -21.02
N SER A 33 2.87 14.68 -20.55
CA SER A 33 3.49 14.46 -19.25
C SER A 33 2.55 14.72 -18.05
N LEU A 34 1.50 15.52 -18.24
CA LEU A 34 0.43 15.71 -17.24
C LEU A 34 -0.59 14.57 -17.24
N ALA A 35 -0.67 13.76 -18.31
CA ALA A 35 -1.52 12.57 -18.41
C ALA A 35 -0.79 11.27 -18.01
N SER A 36 0.50 11.34 -17.69
CA SER A 36 1.35 10.23 -17.27
C SER A 36 1.87 10.44 -15.84
N GLN A 37 0.98 10.75 -14.89
CA GLN A 37 1.32 10.46 -13.51
C GLN A 37 1.33 8.93 -13.35
N ASP A 38 2.43 8.40 -12.85
CA ASP A 38 2.49 7.01 -12.39
C ASP A 38 1.45 6.86 -11.27
N ILE A 39 0.41 6.07 -11.53
CA ILE A 39 -0.60 5.74 -10.52
C ILE A 39 0.12 4.93 -9.46
N LEU A 40 0.16 5.45 -8.24
CA LEU A 40 0.79 4.76 -7.11
C LEU A 40 0.10 3.40 -6.92
N PHE A 41 0.87 2.33 -7.03
CA PHE A 41 0.42 0.94 -6.87
C PHE A 41 1.24 0.17 -5.81
N ASP A 42 2.24 0.82 -5.24
CA ASP A 42 3.24 0.20 -4.38
C ASP A 42 2.65 -0.32 -3.06
N GLU A 43 1.67 0.38 -2.48
CA GLU A 43 1.01 -0.07 -1.25
C GLU A 43 0.17 -1.31 -1.49
N ILE A 44 -0.49 -1.39 -2.64
CA ILE A 44 -1.28 -2.57 -3.03
C ILE A 44 -0.34 -3.77 -3.21
N ASP A 45 0.76 -3.60 -3.96
CA ASP A 45 1.70 -4.70 -4.18
C ASP A 45 2.38 -5.14 -2.87
N LEU A 46 2.76 -4.19 -2.00
CA LEU A 46 3.31 -4.48 -0.68
C LEU A 46 2.31 -5.25 0.20
N PHE A 47 1.04 -4.81 0.23
CA PHE A 47 -0.03 -5.51 0.94
C PHE A 47 -0.15 -6.96 0.45
N PHE A 48 -0.17 -7.19 -0.86
CA PHE A 48 -0.28 -8.55 -1.40
C PHE A 48 0.96 -9.40 -1.09
N LYS A 49 2.16 -8.86 -1.18
CA LYS A 49 3.40 -9.56 -0.77
C LYS A 49 3.35 -9.97 0.70
N GLN A 50 2.86 -9.09 1.57
CA GLN A 50 2.72 -9.37 3.00
C GLN A 50 1.70 -10.47 3.28
N ILE A 51 0.52 -10.45 2.66
CA ILE A 51 -0.49 -11.50 2.91
C ILE A 51 -0.12 -12.84 2.26
N MET A 52 0.58 -12.83 1.12
CA MET A 52 1.05 -14.05 0.44
C MET A 52 2.12 -14.79 1.25
N SER A 53 2.90 -14.10 2.09
CA SER A 53 3.85 -14.76 2.98
C SER A 53 3.18 -15.47 4.17
N GLN A 54 1.89 -15.23 4.39
CA GLN A 54 1.15 -15.82 5.50
C GLN A 54 0.45 -17.12 5.08
N ASN A 55 0.33 -18.04 6.03
CA ASN A 55 -0.43 -19.29 5.87
C ASN A 55 -1.94 -19.06 5.99
N ILE A 56 -2.49 -18.20 5.12
CA ILE A 56 -3.92 -17.92 5.01
C ILE A 56 -4.54 -18.87 3.98
N PHE A 57 -5.64 -19.52 4.34
CA PHE A 57 -6.40 -20.39 3.44
C PHE A 57 -7.68 -19.68 3.02
N ILE A 58 -8.00 -19.78 1.73
CA ILE A 58 -9.26 -19.26 1.17
C ILE A 58 -10.02 -20.36 0.44
N TYR A 59 -11.33 -20.20 0.42
CA TYR A 59 -12.22 -21.04 -0.34
C TYR A 59 -12.26 -20.62 -1.80
N THR A 60 -11.89 -21.56 -2.66
CA THR A 60 -11.93 -21.46 -4.12
C THR A 60 -12.84 -22.56 -4.66
N VAL A 61 -13.28 -22.41 -5.91
CA VAL A 61 -13.90 -23.52 -6.66
C VAL A 61 -12.77 -24.26 -7.35
N GLY A 62 -12.54 -25.51 -6.94
CA GLY A 62 -11.51 -26.38 -7.50
C GLY A 62 -11.89 -26.98 -8.86
N GLN A 63 -11.00 -27.79 -9.40
CA GLN A 63 -11.09 -28.32 -10.77
C GLN A 63 -12.34 -29.18 -11.01
N ASN A 64 -12.88 -29.79 -9.95
CA ASN A 64 -14.05 -30.65 -10.00
C ASN A 64 -15.37 -29.88 -9.77
N GLY A 65 -15.34 -28.54 -9.74
CA GLY A 65 -16.48 -27.68 -9.40
C GLY A 65 -16.85 -27.66 -7.91
N LYS A 66 -16.11 -28.40 -7.07
CA LYS A 66 -16.32 -28.44 -5.63
C LYS A 66 -15.56 -27.32 -4.93
N ARG A 67 -16.10 -26.88 -3.79
CA ARG A 67 -15.43 -25.91 -2.92
C ARG A 67 -14.20 -26.55 -2.30
N GLU A 68 -13.05 -25.94 -2.51
CA GLU A 68 -11.76 -26.38 -1.99
C GLU A 68 -11.13 -25.26 -1.18
N SER A 69 -10.21 -25.64 -0.30
CA SER A 69 -9.48 -24.71 0.55
C SER A 69 -8.04 -24.64 0.08
N THR A 70 -7.67 -23.49 -0.49
CA THR A 70 -6.39 -23.24 -1.15
C THR A 70 -5.59 -22.21 -0.35
N ILE A 71 -4.27 -22.40 -0.27
CA ILE A 71 -3.37 -21.40 0.32
C ILE A 71 -3.41 -20.14 -0.55
N LEU A 72 -3.59 -18.98 0.08
CA LEU A 72 -3.71 -17.68 -0.59
C LEU A 72 -2.56 -17.40 -1.54
N ALA A 73 -1.33 -17.73 -1.14
CA ALA A 73 -0.12 -17.60 -1.98
C ALA A 73 -0.21 -18.33 -3.33
N LYS A 74 -0.95 -19.44 -3.40
CA LYS A 74 -1.17 -20.18 -4.67
C LYS A 74 -2.30 -19.60 -5.51
N ALA A 75 -3.22 -18.89 -4.87
CA ALA A 75 -4.38 -18.28 -5.52
C ALA A 75 -4.09 -16.86 -6.03
N ILE A 76 -2.92 -16.30 -5.75
CA ILE A 76 -2.55 -14.94 -6.14
C ILE A 76 -1.39 -14.98 -7.12
N PHE A 77 -1.51 -14.17 -8.17
CA PHE A 77 -0.45 -13.88 -9.13
C PHE A 77 -0.26 -12.37 -9.21
N SER A 78 0.94 -11.88 -8.89
CA SER A 78 1.30 -10.46 -9.02
C SER A 78 2.42 -10.30 -10.05
N MET A 79 2.20 -9.48 -11.08
CA MET A 79 3.21 -9.14 -12.08
C MET A 79 2.91 -7.77 -12.70
N SER A 80 3.94 -6.92 -12.85
CA SER A 80 3.86 -5.65 -13.59
C SER A 80 2.66 -4.76 -13.22
N GLN A 81 2.44 -4.54 -11.91
CA GLN A 81 1.30 -3.74 -11.38
C GLN A 81 -0.09 -4.32 -11.71
N VAL A 82 -0.16 -5.62 -11.99
CA VAL A 82 -1.39 -6.38 -12.16
C VAL A 82 -1.41 -7.52 -11.17
N ILE A 83 -2.47 -7.58 -10.37
CA ILE A 83 -2.68 -8.63 -9.38
C ILE A 83 -3.93 -9.41 -9.77
N ARG A 84 -3.80 -10.73 -9.83
CA ARG A 84 -4.90 -11.66 -10.11
C ARG A 84 -5.12 -12.52 -8.89
N ILE A 85 -6.35 -12.57 -8.40
CA ILE A 85 -6.76 -13.45 -7.30
C ILE A 85 -7.76 -14.46 -7.86
N PHE A 86 -7.34 -15.71 -8.00
CA PHE A 86 -8.16 -16.80 -8.48
C PHE A 86 -9.15 -17.22 -7.40
N TYR A 87 -10.44 -17.14 -7.71
CA TYR A 87 -11.51 -17.67 -6.87
C TYR A 87 -12.10 -18.96 -7.46
N SER A 88 -11.83 -19.25 -8.72
CA SER A 88 -12.18 -20.50 -9.38
C SER A 88 -11.08 -20.91 -10.34
N THR A 89 -10.63 -22.16 -10.21
CA THR A 89 -9.61 -22.79 -11.04
C THR A 89 -10.17 -24.09 -11.59
N SER A 90 -10.34 -24.15 -12.91
CA SER A 90 -10.85 -25.32 -13.63
C SER A 90 -9.88 -25.71 -14.74
N PHE A 91 -9.93 -26.98 -15.18
CA PHE A 91 -9.26 -27.40 -16.42
C PHE A 91 -9.94 -26.81 -17.67
N ASP A 92 -11.22 -26.53 -17.54
CA ASP A 92 -11.98 -25.82 -18.54
C ASP A 92 -11.90 -24.31 -18.27
N ASP A 93 -11.25 -23.61 -19.18
CA ASP A 93 -11.05 -22.16 -19.10
C ASP A 93 -12.39 -21.41 -19.00
N GLU A 94 -13.52 -21.98 -19.47
CA GLU A 94 -14.85 -21.38 -19.36
C GLU A 94 -15.33 -21.22 -17.92
N ASN A 95 -14.83 -22.07 -17.04
CA ASN A 95 -15.21 -22.09 -15.64
C ASN A 95 -14.16 -21.39 -14.75
N SER A 96 -13.04 -20.95 -15.32
CA SER A 96 -12.01 -20.24 -14.56
C SER A 96 -12.47 -18.82 -14.18
N GLY A 97 -12.08 -18.35 -12.99
CA GLY A 97 -12.53 -17.06 -12.48
C GLY A 97 -11.51 -16.40 -11.56
N PHE A 98 -11.20 -15.14 -11.84
CA PHE A 98 -10.28 -14.35 -11.03
C PHE A 98 -10.72 -12.89 -10.90
N ILE A 99 -10.30 -12.27 -9.80
CA ILE A 99 -10.34 -10.82 -9.63
C ILE A 99 -9.04 -10.24 -10.17
N ARG A 100 -9.12 -9.22 -11.01
CA ARG A 100 -7.97 -8.48 -11.54
C ARG A 100 -7.93 -7.10 -10.91
N VAL A 101 -6.82 -6.76 -10.27
CA VAL A 101 -6.51 -5.41 -9.76
C VAL A 101 -5.41 -4.84 -10.65
N ARG A 102 -5.63 -3.66 -11.22
CA ARG A 102 -4.65 -3.01 -12.11
C ARG A 102 -4.73 -1.49 -12.00
N ALA A 103 -3.61 -0.83 -12.21
CA ALA A 103 -3.59 0.60 -12.50
C ALA A 103 -3.99 0.85 -13.96
N ASP A 104 -4.94 1.75 -14.20
CA ASP A 104 -5.39 2.16 -15.52
C ASP A 104 -4.89 3.57 -15.84
N ARG A 105 -3.89 3.65 -16.72
CA ARG A 105 -3.22 4.91 -17.10
C ARG A 105 -4.16 5.90 -17.81
N ASN A 106 -5.15 5.41 -18.54
CA ASN A 106 -6.06 6.27 -19.28
C ASN A 106 -7.05 6.94 -18.35
N LEU A 107 -7.57 6.16 -17.38
CA LEU A 107 -8.54 6.64 -16.41
C LEU A 107 -7.89 7.25 -15.16
N GLN A 108 -6.56 7.13 -15.02
CA GLN A 108 -5.81 7.54 -13.83
C GLN A 108 -6.30 6.87 -12.55
N LEU A 109 -6.90 5.68 -12.62
CA LEU A 109 -7.55 4.98 -11.51
C LEU A 109 -6.95 3.59 -11.29
N ILE A 110 -7.08 3.08 -10.07
CA ILE A 110 -6.90 1.66 -9.78
C ILE A 110 -8.26 0.98 -9.92
N ILE A 111 -8.31 -0.06 -10.75
CA ILE A 111 -9.54 -0.76 -11.11
C ILE A 111 -9.47 -2.20 -10.61
N VAL A 112 -10.56 -2.63 -9.96
CA VAL A 112 -10.81 -4.00 -9.54
C VAL A 112 -11.92 -4.58 -10.41
N GLU A 113 -11.59 -5.61 -11.17
CA GLU A 113 -12.47 -6.22 -12.17
C GLU A 113 -12.65 -7.71 -11.86
N ARG A 114 -13.83 -8.25 -12.14
CA ARG A 114 -14.06 -9.69 -12.20
C ARG A 114 -13.87 -10.16 -13.64
N MET A 115 -13.12 -11.25 -13.78
CA MET A 115 -12.89 -11.95 -15.04
C MET A 115 -13.38 -13.39 -14.86
N HIS A 116 -14.26 -13.86 -15.74
CA HIS A 116 -14.76 -15.23 -15.75
C HIS A 116 -14.92 -15.80 -17.16
N GLY A 117 -14.41 -17.02 -17.38
CA GLY A 117 -14.54 -17.78 -18.62
C GLY A 117 -13.52 -17.47 -19.72
N ILE A 118 -13.70 -18.14 -20.87
CA ILE A 118 -12.86 -17.97 -22.07
C ILE A 118 -13.20 -16.62 -22.71
N ARG A 119 -12.20 -15.74 -22.82
CA ARG A 119 -12.35 -14.32 -23.24
C ARG A 119 -13.30 -13.56 -22.30
N PRO A 120 -12.92 -13.42 -21.03
CA PRO A 120 -13.78 -12.81 -20.04
C PRO A 120 -14.07 -11.35 -20.40
N LYS A 121 -15.35 -10.97 -20.38
CA LYS A 121 -15.72 -9.54 -20.32
C LYS A 121 -15.42 -9.04 -18.92
N SER A 122 -14.63 -7.97 -18.82
CA SER A 122 -14.29 -7.36 -17.54
C SER A 122 -15.53 -6.72 -16.93
N GLU A 123 -15.96 -7.22 -15.78
CA GLU A 123 -16.97 -6.58 -14.94
C GLU A 123 -16.25 -5.74 -13.87
N VAL A 124 -16.36 -4.41 -13.94
CA VAL A 124 -15.75 -3.53 -12.93
C VAL A 124 -16.54 -3.66 -11.62
N LEU A 125 -15.87 -4.13 -10.57
CA LEU A 125 -16.47 -4.26 -9.24
C LEU A 125 -16.23 -3.03 -8.37
N TYR A 126 -15.05 -2.41 -8.53
CA TYR A 126 -14.64 -1.24 -7.75
C TYR A 126 -13.56 -0.47 -8.47
N SER A 127 -13.51 0.85 -8.27
CA SER A 127 -12.45 1.70 -8.79
C SER A 127 -12.19 2.87 -7.85
N SER A 128 -10.93 3.22 -7.63
CA SER A 128 -10.56 4.39 -6.83
C SER A 128 -9.20 4.93 -7.23
N LEU A 129 -8.97 6.21 -6.94
CA LEU A 129 -7.66 6.85 -6.98
C LEU A 129 -6.80 6.44 -5.77
N ASP A 130 -7.47 6.13 -4.64
CA ASP A 130 -6.81 5.85 -3.37
C ASP A 130 -6.54 4.34 -3.20
N GLN A 131 -5.27 3.99 -3.05
CA GLN A 131 -4.80 2.64 -2.76
C GLN A 131 -5.43 2.08 -1.48
N CYS A 132 -5.57 2.89 -0.43
CA CYS A 132 -6.15 2.46 0.85
C CYS A 132 -7.61 2.03 0.68
N HIS A 133 -8.38 2.73 -0.15
CA HIS A 133 -9.76 2.37 -0.45
C HIS A 133 -9.87 1.06 -1.23
N VAL A 134 -8.98 0.84 -2.20
CA VAL A 134 -8.89 -0.44 -2.93
C VAL A 134 -8.50 -1.58 -2.01
N ILE A 135 -7.51 -1.38 -1.13
CA ILE A 135 -7.09 -2.38 -0.12
C ILE A 135 -8.26 -2.72 0.80
N ARG A 136 -9.00 -1.73 1.31
CA ARG A 136 -10.20 -1.96 2.15
C ARG A 136 -11.25 -2.79 1.43
N PHE A 137 -11.50 -2.52 0.15
CA PHE A 137 -12.42 -3.32 -0.66
C PHE A 137 -11.94 -4.78 -0.75
N LEU A 138 -10.65 -4.99 -1.06
CA LEU A 138 -10.04 -6.31 -1.19
C LEU A 138 -10.05 -7.10 0.11
N ILE A 139 -9.78 -6.46 1.26
CA ILE A 139 -9.88 -7.08 2.58
C ILE A 139 -11.31 -7.59 2.81
N ARG A 140 -12.33 -6.75 2.59
CA ARG A 140 -13.73 -7.18 2.74
C ARG A 140 -14.09 -8.35 1.84
N TRP A 141 -13.53 -8.38 0.62
CA TRP A 141 -13.72 -9.48 -0.31
C TRP A 141 -13.05 -10.77 0.18
N LEU A 142 -11.78 -10.68 0.62
CA LEU A 142 -11.01 -11.81 1.14
C LEU A 142 -11.63 -12.40 2.41
N MET A 143 -12.05 -11.55 3.35
CA MET A 143 -12.62 -11.97 4.65
C MET A 143 -13.82 -12.91 4.50
N ARG A 144 -14.64 -12.73 3.44
CA ARG A 144 -15.79 -13.61 3.15
C ARG A 144 -15.39 -14.99 2.65
N ARG A 145 -14.13 -15.15 2.24
CA ARG A 145 -13.59 -16.36 1.61
C ARG A 145 -12.55 -17.07 2.46
N ILE A 146 -12.08 -16.49 3.55
CA ILE A 146 -11.11 -17.16 4.43
C ILE A 146 -11.72 -18.45 4.98
N ASP A 147 -10.94 -19.52 4.88
CA ASP A 147 -11.21 -20.78 5.56
C ASP A 147 -10.66 -20.71 6.98
N TRP A 148 -11.52 -20.26 7.91
CA TRP A 148 -11.19 -20.14 9.33
C TRP A 148 -10.92 -21.48 10.01
N THR A 149 -11.35 -22.60 9.40
CA THR A 149 -11.05 -23.93 9.96
C THR A 149 -9.58 -24.29 9.79
N LYS A 150 -8.95 -23.87 8.69
CA LYS A 150 -7.53 -24.11 8.40
C LYS A 150 -6.63 -22.93 8.75
N THR A 151 -7.15 -21.70 8.66
CA THR A 151 -6.39 -20.48 8.96
C THR A 151 -6.29 -20.29 10.48
N LYS A 152 -5.14 -20.62 11.06
CA LYS A 152 -4.88 -20.42 12.49
C LYS A 152 -4.23 -19.06 12.73
N LEU A 153 -4.97 -18.11 13.31
CA LEU A 153 -4.50 -16.74 13.60
C LEU A 153 -3.20 -16.72 14.41
N ALA A 154 -3.07 -17.57 15.44
CA ALA A 154 -1.88 -17.67 16.28
C ALA A 154 -0.61 -18.08 15.50
N ASN A 155 -0.74 -18.63 14.30
CA ASN A 155 0.37 -19.03 13.44
C ASN A 155 0.71 -17.98 12.38
N LEU A 156 -0.09 -16.92 12.26
CA LEU A 156 0.19 -15.83 11.35
C LEU A 156 1.23 -14.91 11.99
N GLU A 157 2.35 -14.75 11.30
CA GLU A 157 3.45 -13.90 11.76
C GLU A 157 3.00 -12.44 11.89
N LEU A 158 2.21 -11.95 10.92
CA LEU A 158 1.63 -10.60 10.98
C LEU A 158 0.78 -10.40 12.24
N TYR A 159 0.01 -11.41 12.64
CA TYR A 159 -0.82 -11.34 13.85
C TYR A 159 0.03 -11.29 15.12
N ARG A 160 1.11 -12.08 15.18
CA ARG A 160 2.05 -12.05 16.32
C ARG A 160 2.75 -10.71 16.43
N ARG A 161 3.28 -10.18 15.32
CA ARG A 161 3.95 -8.86 15.29
C ARG A 161 3.01 -7.75 15.76
N TYR A 162 1.77 -7.75 15.25
CA TYR A 162 0.75 -6.79 15.66
C TYR A 162 0.46 -6.84 17.17
N HIS A 163 0.33 -8.04 17.75
CA HIS A 163 0.12 -8.18 19.19
C HIS A 163 1.32 -7.74 20.02
N GLN A 164 2.55 -8.00 19.55
CA GLN A 164 3.77 -7.55 20.21
C GLN A 164 3.88 -6.03 20.24
N GLU A 165 3.57 -5.36 19.12
CA GLU A 165 3.55 -3.89 19.06
C GLU A 165 2.51 -3.29 20.02
N LEU A 166 1.30 -3.87 20.06
CA LEU A 166 0.26 -3.47 21.01
C LEU A 166 0.69 -3.62 22.47
N GLN A 167 1.38 -4.71 22.80
CA GLN A 167 1.92 -4.94 24.14
C GLN A 167 3.02 -3.93 24.47
N ALA A 168 3.95 -3.68 23.55
CA ALA A 168 5.02 -2.71 23.74
C ALA A 168 4.48 -1.28 23.91
N GLU A 169 3.46 -0.88 23.15
CA GLU A 169 2.80 0.42 23.35
C GLU A 169 2.11 0.53 24.71
N ALA A 170 1.47 -0.54 25.17
CA ALA A 170 0.84 -0.58 26.49
C ALA A 170 1.89 -0.48 27.61
N GLU A 171 2.99 -1.22 27.51
CA GLU A 171 4.11 -1.18 28.44
C GLU A 171 4.78 0.19 28.47
N ALA A 172 5.01 0.83 27.31
CA ALA A 172 5.57 2.17 27.22
C ALA A 172 4.69 3.21 27.93
N LYS A 173 3.36 3.11 27.78
CA LYS A 173 2.41 3.98 28.50
C LYS A 173 2.46 3.74 30.01
N MET A 174 2.52 2.49 30.46
CA MET A 174 2.65 2.17 31.89
C MET A 174 3.97 2.68 32.47
N HIS A 175 5.08 2.52 31.73
CA HIS A 175 6.39 3.01 32.14
C HIS A 175 6.43 4.54 32.23
N ALA A 176 5.84 5.25 31.27
CA ALA A 176 5.73 6.71 31.31
C ALA A 176 4.98 7.18 32.57
N ILE A 177 3.84 6.53 32.90
CA ILE A 177 3.07 6.83 34.11
C ILE A 177 3.89 6.56 35.37
N MET A 178 4.65 5.46 35.44
CA MET A 178 5.50 5.14 36.58
C MET A 178 6.65 6.14 36.74
N VAL A 179 7.27 6.58 35.63
CA VAL A 179 8.33 7.60 35.67
C VAL A 179 7.79 8.93 36.18
N GLU A 180 6.61 9.38 35.72
CA GLU A 180 5.98 10.60 36.23
C GLU A 180 5.69 10.51 37.74
N GLN A 181 5.19 9.36 38.21
CA GLN A 181 4.93 9.14 39.64
C GLN A 181 6.21 9.14 40.48
N GLU A 182 7.28 8.53 39.96
CA GLU A 182 8.58 8.50 40.63
C GLU A 182 9.23 9.89 40.66
N GLU A 183 9.18 10.65 39.56
CA GLU A 183 9.67 12.02 39.49
C GLU A 183 8.91 12.93 40.46
N GLU A 184 7.58 12.79 40.56
CA GLU A 184 6.80 13.48 41.58
C GLU A 184 7.21 13.11 43.00
N ARG A 185 7.47 11.82 43.27
CA ARG A 185 7.92 11.37 44.59
C ARG A 185 9.28 11.95 44.95
N VAL A 186 10.26 11.84 44.05
CA VAL A 186 11.61 12.40 44.22
C VAL A 186 11.55 13.91 44.40
N ARG A 187 10.70 14.62 43.65
CA ARG A 187 10.52 16.07 43.80
C ARG A 187 9.94 16.43 45.17
N ARG A 188 8.93 15.72 45.65
CA ARG A 188 8.36 15.92 47.00
C ARG A 188 9.40 15.64 48.08
N GLU A 189 10.15 14.54 47.98
CA GLU A 189 11.22 14.20 48.91
C GLU A 189 12.33 15.27 48.92
N TYR A 190 12.73 15.77 47.76
CA TYR A 190 13.70 16.85 47.64
C TYR A 190 13.20 18.15 48.30
N GLU A 191 11.94 18.54 48.02
CA GLU A 191 11.32 19.73 48.64
C GLU A 191 11.24 19.60 50.17
N GLU A 192 10.92 18.41 50.68
CA GLU A 192 10.91 18.15 52.12
C GLU A 192 12.31 18.23 52.75
N HIS A 193 13.33 17.68 52.09
CA HIS A 193 14.71 17.75 52.55
C HIS A 193 15.26 19.18 52.56
N VAL A 194 14.96 19.97 51.52
CA VAL A 194 15.33 21.41 51.46
C VAL A 194 14.64 22.18 52.58
N LYS A 195 13.32 21.99 52.81
CA LYS A 195 12.58 22.64 53.90
C LYS A 195 13.14 22.29 55.28
N LYS A 196 13.51 21.02 55.52
CA LYS A 196 14.13 20.58 56.79
C LYS A 196 15.49 21.24 57.03
N ASN A 197 16.31 21.38 55.98
CA ASN A 197 17.64 22.01 56.09
C ASN A 197 17.56 23.53 56.35
N VAL A 198 16.58 24.23 55.77
CA VAL A 198 16.35 25.66 56.05
C VAL A 198 15.92 25.88 57.50
N LYS A 199 14.99 25.07 58.04
CA LYS A 199 14.56 25.17 59.46
C LYS A 199 15.71 24.95 60.44
N ARG A 200 16.64 24.04 60.15
CA ARG A 200 17.82 23.78 60.99
C ARG A 200 18.81 24.95 61.02
N ARG A 201 18.92 25.73 59.92
CA ARG A 201 19.79 26.92 59.86
C ARG A 201 19.23 28.12 60.63
N THR A 202 17.91 28.24 60.74
CA THR A 202 17.24 29.32 61.51
C THR A 202 17.19 29.08 63.03
N LEU A 203 17.53 27.88 63.50
CA LEU A 203 17.45 27.47 64.90
C LEU A 203 18.78 27.52 65.66
N ILE A 204 19.84 28.11 65.09
CA ILE A 204 21.06 28.41 65.84
C ILE A 204 20.91 29.83 66.39
N PRO A 205 20.61 30.02 67.69
CA PRO A 205 20.60 31.33 68.30
C PRO A 205 22.05 31.83 68.39
N ARG A 206 22.27 33.11 68.10
CA ARG A 206 23.49 33.81 68.48
C ARG A 206 23.54 34.04 69.98
#